data_AF-X1F506-F1
#
_entry.id   AF-X1F506-F1
#
_cell.length_a   1.000
_cell.length_b   1.000
_cell.length_c   1.000
_cell.angle_alpha   90.00
_cell.angle_beta   90.00
_cell.angle_gamma   90.00
#
_symmetry.space_group_name_H-M   'P 1'
#
loop_
_entity.id
_entity.type
_entity.pdbx_description
1 polymer ?
#
loop_
_entity_poly.entity_id
_entity_poly.type
_entity_poly.pdbx_seq_one_letter_code
_entity_poly.pdbx_strand_id
1 'polypeptide(L)'
;YGGPGGLFHSLRVIPPILEICEDINKICPAAHVINYSNPMSRICLAVKRKFPSISFVGLCHEFPGFVRHFKHILGTPISNLEMRAGGLNHFGVLLSIRYKDTNKDAYPDLRKKAPEYLSNLK
;
A
#
# COMPACT_ATOMS: atom_id res chain seq x y z
N TYR A 1 -2.92 -7.25 6.38
CA TYR A 1 -3.76 -7.95 7.37
C TYR A 1 -4.28 -9.26 6.80
N GLY A 2 -3.66 -10.37 7.17
CA GLY A 2 -4.13 -11.72 6.83
C GLY A 2 -4.87 -12.38 8.00
N GLY A 3 -5.45 -13.56 7.74
CA GLY A 3 -6.03 -14.40 8.79
C GLY A 3 -7.48 -14.09 9.21
N PRO A 4 -8.01 -14.85 10.19
CA PRO A 4 -9.41 -14.81 10.59
C PRO A 4 -9.83 -13.46 11.19
N GLY A 5 -8.98 -12.83 12.00
CA GLY A 5 -9.26 -11.49 12.55
C GLY A 5 -9.47 -10.44 11.46
N GLY A 6 -8.70 -10.50 10.37
CA GLY A 6 -8.90 -9.65 9.19
C GLY A 6 -10.24 -9.90 8.50
N LEU A 7 -10.72 -11.15 8.49
CA LEU A 7 -12.05 -11.50 7.97
C LEU A 7 -13.17 -10.90 8.80
N PHE A 8 -13.18 -11.11 10.11
CA PHE A 8 -14.19 -10.50 10.98
C PHE A 8 -14.18 -8.98 10.91
N HIS A 9 -13.00 -8.36 10.82
CA HIS A 9 -12.90 -6.92 10.58
C HIS A 9 -13.57 -6.52 9.26
N SER A 10 -13.31 -7.25 8.18
CA SER A 10 -13.93 -6.99 6.87
C SER A 10 -15.46 -7.02 6.95
N LEU A 11 -16.02 -8.04 7.61
CA LEU A 11 -17.46 -8.23 7.73
C LEU A 11 -18.15 -7.09 8.51
N ARG A 12 -17.43 -6.43 9.43
CA ARG A 12 -17.95 -5.28 10.17
C ARG A 12 -17.84 -3.96 9.41
N VAL A 13 -16.78 -3.78 8.63
CA VAL A 13 -16.44 -2.47 8.02
C VAL A 13 -16.99 -2.31 6.61
N ILE A 14 -17.13 -3.41 5.85
CA ILE A 14 -17.66 -3.32 4.48
C ILE A 14 -19.10 -2.79 4.43
N PRO A 15 -20.07 -3.27 5.24
CA PRO A 15 -21.46 -2.82 5.13
C PRO A 15 -21.65 -1.28 5.21
N PRO A 16 -21.16 -0.58 6.24
CA PRO A 16 -21.34 0.88 6.32
C PRO A 16 -20.63 1.64 5.18
N ILE A 17 -19.51 1.12 4.66
CA ILE A 17 -18.85 1.74 3.50
C ILE A 17 -19.70 1.60 2.23
N LEU A 18 -20.39 0.46 2.06
CA LEU A 18 -21.29 0.27 0.93
C LEU A 18 -22.53 1.16 1.02
N GLU A 19 -23.02 1.46 2.23
CA GLU A 19 -24.09 2.44 2.45
C GLU A 19 -23.64 3.84 2.07
N ILE A 20 -22.44 4.27 2.51
CA ILE A 20 -21.85 5.55 2.11
C ILE A 20 -21.68 5.64 0.58
N CYS A 21 -21.20 4.57 -0.05
CA CYS A 21 -21.02 4.53 -1.51
C CYS A 21 -22.36 4.58 -2.27
N GLU A 22 -23.42 3.99 -1.70
CA GLU A 22 -24.78 4.08 -2.24
C GLU A 22 -25.26 5.53 -2.26
N ASP A 23 -25.05 6.26 -1.17
CA ASP A 23 -25.42 7.67 -1.05
C ASP A 23 -24.60 8.55 -2.00
N ILE A 24 -23.29 8.31 -2.09
CA ILE A 24 -22.42 9.02 -3.06
C ILE A 24 -22.92 8.81 -4.49
N ASN A 25 -23.28 7.57 -4.85
CA ASN A 25 -23.76 7.27 -6.20
C ASN A 25 -25.10 7.97 -6.53
N LYS A 26 -25.94 8.23 -5.52
CA LYS A 26 -27.21 8.95 -5.68
C LYS A 26 -27.05 10.47 -5.69
N ILE A 27 -26.20 11.00 -4.81
CA ILE A 27 -26.10 12.43 -4.51
C ILE A 27 -25.02 13.11 -5.35
N CYS A 28 -23.86 12.47 -5.50
CA CYS A 28 -22.69 13.05 -6.15
C CYS A 28 -21.87 11.99 -6.91
N PRO A 29 -22.44 11.36 -7.96
CA PRO A 29 -21.81 10.22 -8.65
C PRO A 29 -20.44 10.53 -9.28
N ALA A 30 -20.11 11.80 -9.50
CA ALA A 30 -18.82 12.24 -10.01
C ALA A 30 -17.73 12.40 -8.93
N ALA A 31 -18.07 12.24 -7.64
CA ALA A 31 -17.11 12.44 -6.55
C ALA A 31 -16.01 11.37 -6.54
N HIS A 32 -14.80 11.80 -6.19
CA HIS A 32 -13.70 10.89 -5.89
C HIS A 32 -13.75 10.47 -4.41
N VAL A 33 -13.78 9.17 -4.18
CA VAL A 33 -13.76 8.59 -2.83
C VAL A 33 -12.36 8.10 -2.51
N ILE A 34 -11.78 8.64 -1.45
CA ILE A 34 -10.45 8.26 -0.95
C ILE A 34 -10.63 7.49 0.36
N ASN A 35 -10.37 6.19 0.32
CA ASN A 35 -10.51 5.31 1.49
C ASN A 35 -9.16 5.04 2.15
N TYR A 36 -9.06 5.40 3.43
CA TYR A 36 -7.96 4.99 4.33
C TYR A 36 -8.34 3.86 5.29
N SER A 37 -9.61 3.44 5.31
CA SER A 37 -10.08 2.38 6.21
C SER A 37 -9.56 1.00 5.79
N ASN A 38 -9.33 0.16 6.80
CA ASN A 38 -8.89 -1.21 6.63
C ASN A 38 -10.04 -2.21 6.89
N PRO A 39 -9.97 -3.43 6.32
CA PRO A 39 -8.92 -3.95 5.45
C PRO A 39 -9.09 -3.50 3.99
N MET A 40 -8.16 -2.68 3.51
CA MET A 40 -8.31 -1.88 2.29
C MET A 40 -8.57 -2.72 1.04
N SER A 41 -7.77 -3.76 0.80
CA SER A 41 -7.94 -4.62 -0.38
C SER A 41 -9.35 -5.19 -0.48
N ARG A 42 -9.94 -5.57 0.65
CA ARG A 42 -11.28 -6.19 0.69
C ARG A 42 -12.39 -5.16 0.56
N ILE A 43 -12.20 -3.98 1.17
CA ILE A 43 -13.11 -2.84 0.99
C ILE A 43 -13.15 -2.42 -0.47
N CYS A 44 -11.99 -2.17 -1.09
CA CYS A 44 -11.89 -1.79 -2.50
C CYS A 44 -12.54 -2.84 -3.40
N LEU A 45 -12.29 -4.13 -3.14
CA LEU A 45 -12.89 -5.23 -3.90
C LEU A 45 -14.43 -5.24 -3.77
N ALA A 46 -14.96 -5.09 -2.55
CA ALA A 46 -16.40 -5.08 -2.31
C ALA A 46 -17.08 -3.90 -3.00
N VAL A 47 -16.51 -2.68 -2.85
CA VAL A 47 -17.03 -1.46 -3.48
C VAL A 47 -17.02 -1.60 -5.00
N LYS A 48 -15.91 -2.04 -5.60
CA LYS A 48 -15.81 -2.19 -7.06
C LYS A 48 -16.71 -3.28 -7.63
N ARG A 49 -17.04 -4.32 -6.85
CA ARG A 49 -18.03 -5.33 -7.25
C ARG A 49 -19.46 -4.80 -7.22
N LYS A 50 -19.83 -4.03 -6.20
CA LYS A 50 -21.19 -3.49 -6.06
C LYS A 50 -21.42 -2.27 -6.97
N PHE A 51 -20.42 -1.41 -7.10
CA PHE A 51 -20.48 -0.14 -7.82
C PHE A 51 -19.28 -0.03 -8.78
N PRO A 52 -19.31 -0.69 -9.95
CA PRO A 52 -18.15 -0.74 -10.84
C PRO A 52 -17.72 0.65 -11.37
N SER A 53 -18.67 1.56 -11.55
CA SER A 53 -18.46 2.92 -12.06
C SER A 53 -18.01 3.93 -11.01
N ILE A 54 -18.11 3.63 -9.71
CA ILE A 54 -17.77 4.60 -8.67
C ILE A 54 -16.27 4.92 -8.68
N SER A 55 -15.93 6.21 -8.60
CA SER A 55 -14.54 6.65 -8.53
C SER A 55 -14.00 6.47 -7.11
N PHE A 56 -13.38 5.33 -6.84
CA PHE A 56 -12.95 4.92 -5.50
C PHE A 56 -11.52 4.42 -5.51
N VAL A 57 -10.67 5.01 -4.66
CA VAL A 57 -9.27 4.66 -4.49
C VAL A 57 -8.97 4.38 -3.02
N GLY A 58 -8.22 3.31 -2.76
CA GLY A 58 -7.68 3.00 -1.43
C GLY A 58 -6.24 3.49 -1.30
N LEU A 59 -5.92 4.20 -0.22
CA LEU A 59 -4.56 4.71 0.04
C LEU A 59 -4.00 4.21 1.37
N CYS A 60 -2.75 3.73 1.35
CA CYS A 60 -2.04 3.24 2.52
C CYS A 60 -0.66 3.89 2.63
N HIS A 61 -0.20 4.12 3.86
CA HIS A 61 1.09 4.76 4.16
C HIS A 61 2.24 3.76 4.37
N GLU A 62 1.98 2.46 4.25
CA GLU A 62 2.96 1.40 4.52
C GLU A 62 4.19 1.50 3.61
N PHE A 63 4.00 1.64 2.30
CA PHE A 63 5.14 1.73 1.36
C PHE A 63 6.01 2.98 1.59
N PRO A 64 5.45 4.20 1.70
CA PRO A 64 6.23 5.37 2.13
C PRO A 64 6.94 5.18 3.48
N GLY A 65 6.31 4.45 4.41
CA GLY A 65 6.92 4.08 5.69
C GLY A 65 8.15 3.20 5.52
N PHE A 66 8.01 2.11 4.77
CA PHE A 66 9.06 1.12 4.54
C PHE A 66 10.26 1.71 3.80
N VAL A 67 10.02 2.54 2.78
CA VAL A 67 11.07 3.19 1.97
C VAL A 67 11.99 4.07 2.82
N ARG A 68 11.52 4.61 3.95
CA ARG A 68 12.36 5.42 4.85
C ARG A 68 13.54 4.66 5.45
N HIS A 69 13.46 3.34 5.54
CA HIS A 69 14.57 2.51 6.04
C HIS A 69 15.71 2.36 5.02
N PHE A 70 15.42 2.48 3.72
CA PHE A 70 16.42 2.24 2.68
C PHE A 70 17.57 3.25 2.72
N LYS A 71 17.33 4.49 3.19
CA LYS A 71 18.42 5.46 3.34
C LYS A 71 19.48 4.99 4.34
N HIS A 72 19.06 4.28 5.38
CA HIS A 72 19.95 3.73 6.40
C HIS A 72 20.62 2.45 5.91
N ILE A 73 19.87 1.58 5.23
CA ILE A 73 20.39 0.31 4.72
C ILE A 73 21.42 0.55 3.59
N LEU A 74 21.13 1.45 2.67
CA LEU A 74 21.96 1.69 1.48
C LEU A 74 22.96 2.83 1.66
N GLY A 75 22.82 3.66 2.69
CA GLY A 75 23.72 4.79 2.96
C GLY A 75 23.60 5.94 1.94
N THR A 76 22.42 6.12 1.35
CA THR A 76 22.16 7.14 0.31
C THR A 76 20.80 7.79 0.56
N PRO A 77 20.59 9.08 0.23
CA PRO A 77 19.27 9.70 0.40
C PRO A 77 18.22 9.03 -0.49
N ILE A 78 16.96 9.00 -0.02
CA ILE A 78 15.82 8.41 -0.76
C ILE A 78 15.65 9.09 -2.14
N SER A 79 16.00 10.36 -2.27
CA SER A 79 15.96 11.10 -3.54
C SER A 79 16.84 10.49 -4.62
N ASN A 80 17.95 9.81 -4.25
CA ASN A 80 18.84 9.09 -5.15
C ASN A 80 18.36 7.66 -5.47
N LEU A 81 17.21 7.23 -4.93
CA LEU A 81 16.66 5.91 -5.18
C LEU A 81 15.47 6.01 -6.13
N GLU A 82 15.50 5.22 -7.19
CA GLU A 82 14.34 4.94 -8.02
C GLU A 82 13.85 3.54 -7.70
N MET A 83 12.57 3.41 -7.37
CA MET A 83 12.00 2.18 -6.84
C MET A 83 10.69 1.86 -7.53
N ARG A 84 10.45 0.57 -7.75
CA ARG A 84 9.16 0.06 -8.17
C ARG A 84 8.74 -1.05 -7.23
N ALA A 85 7.51 -0.99 -6.73
CA ALA A 85 6.91 -2.03 -5.91
C ALA A 85 5.57 -2.45 -6.50
N GLY A 86 5.12 -3.65 -6.15
CA GLY A 86 3.83 -4.18 -6.57
C GLY A 86 3.31 -5.21 -5.58
N GLY A 87 2.01 -5.49 -5.63
CA GLY A 87 1.36 -6.46 -4.74
C GLY A 87 0.00 -5.96 -4.27
N LEU A 88 -0.48 -6.55 -3.17
CA LEU A 88 -1.73 -6.14 -2.53
C LEU A 88 -1.42 -5.21 -1.34
N ASN A 89 -2.44 -4.49 -0.84
CA ASN A 89 -2.30 -3.74 0.40
C ASN A 89 -1.84 -4.67 1.54
N HIS A 90 -0.76 -4.29 2.26
CA HIS A 90 -0.11 -5.09 3.30
C HIS A 90 0.44 -6.45 2.81
N PHE A 91 0.71 -6.55 1.51
CA PHE A 91 1.33 -7.71 0.88
C PHE A 91 2.06 -7.27 -0.40
N GLY A 92 2.97 -6.32 -0.24
CA GLY A 92 3.77 -5.74 -1.31
C GLY A 92 5.16 -6.35 -1.38
N VAL A 93 5.73 -6.34 -2.58
CA VAL A 93 7.12 -6.71 -2.84
C VAL A 93 7.82 -5.58 -3.60
N LEU A 94 9.08 -5.33 -3.25
CA LEU A 94 9.94 -4.45 -4.02
C LEU A 94 10.36 -5.19 -5.29
N LEU A 95 10.02 -4.65 -6.46
CA LEU A 95 10.29 -5.25 -7.75
C LEU A 95 11.63 -4.80 -8.32
N SER A 96 11.98 -3.53 -8.12
CA SER A 96 13.25 -2.97 -8.55
C SER A 96 13.67 -1.80 -7.67
N ILE A 97 14.98 -1.62 -7.51
CA ILE A 97 15.58 -0.47 -6.85
C ILE A 97 16.90 -0.13 -7.53
N ARG A 98 17.10 1.14 -7.85
CA ARG A 98 18.27 1.62 -8.61
C ARG A 98 18.78 2.92 -8.03
N TYR A 99 20.09 3.08 -8.00
CA TYR A 99 20.72 4.37 -7.72
C TYR A 99 20.61 5.28 -8.95
N LYS A 100 20.04 6.48 -8.80
CA LYS A 100 19.79 7.40 -9.93
C LYS A 100 21.08 7.99 -10.51
N ASP A 101 22.06 8.25 -9.65
CA ASP A 101 23.35 8.82 -10.01
C ASP A 101 24.22 7.89 -10.90
N THR A 102 24.22 6.60 -10.58
CA THR A 102 25.10 5.60 -11.21
C THR A 102 24.35 4.64 -12.12
N ASN A 103 23.01 4.68 -12.09
CA ASN A 103 22.12 3.77 -12.80
C ASN A 103 22.33 2.28 -12.42
N LYS A 104 23.03 2.00 -11.31
CA LYS A 104 23.34 0.63 -10.84
C LYS A 104 22.19 0.04 -10.06
N ASP A 105 21.97 -1.26 -10.24
CA ASP A 105 21.01 -2.03 -9.45
C ASP A 105 21.43 -2.03 -7.96
N ALA A 106 20.57 -1.52 -7.11
CA ALA A 106 20.79 -1.43 -5.67
C ALA A 106 20.24 -2.65 -4.92
N TYR A 107 19.53 -3.55 -5.60
CA TYR A 107 18.90 -4.72 -4.99
C TYR A 107 19.94 -5.68 -4.35
N PRO A 108 21.11 -5.95 -4.97
CA PRO A 108 22.15 -6.77 -4.34
C PRO A 108 22.65 -6.20 -3.02
N ASP A 109 22.88 -4.88 -2.97
CA ASP A 109 23.28 -4.18 -1.75
C ASP A 109 22.19 -4.27 -0.68
N LEU A 110 20.94 -4.06 -1.08
CA LEU A 110 19.78 -4.16 -0.20
C LEU A 110 19.68 -5.56 0.41
N ARG A 111 19.77 -6.63 -0.40
CA ARG A 111 19.72 -8.02 0.10
C ARG A 111 20.86 -8.34 1.06
N LYS A 112 22.05 -7.81 0.81
CA LYS A 112 23.21 -8.02 1.67
C LYS A 112 23.07 -7.31 3.02
N LYS A 113 22.61 -6.05 3.02
CA LYS A 113 22.63 -5.17 4.19
C LYS A 113 21.33 -5.18 5.00
N ALA A 114 20.18 -5.47 4.37
CA ALA A 114 18.88 -5.42 5.03
C ALA A 114 18.73 -6.39 6.22
N PRO A 115 19.20 -7.65 6.19
CA PRO A 115 19.02 -8.57 7.31
C PRO A 115 19.61 -8.04 8.63
N GLU A 116 20.84 -7.53 8.60
CA GLU A 116 21.52 -6.96 9.76
C GLU A 116 20.82 -5.70 10.28
N TYR A 117 20.39 -4.81 9.38
CA TYR A 117 19.65 -3.61 9.78
C TYR A 117 18.31 -3.97 10.42
N LEU A 118 17.57 -4.91 9.83
CA LEU A 118 16.24 -5.31 10.31
C LEU A 118 16.30 -6.09 11.62
N SER A 119 17.34 -6.91 11.85
CA SER A 119 17.52 -7.59 13.15
C SER A 119 17.80 -6.64 14.30
N ASN A 120 18.32 -5.44 14.00
CA ASN A 120 18.61 -4.40 14.98
C ASN A 120 17.49 -3.36 15.10
N LEU A 121 16.43 -3.47 14.28
CA LEU A 121 15.26 -2.61 14.37
C LEU A 121 14.44 -3.02 15.61
N LYS A 122 14.48 -2.20 16.66
CA LYS A 122 13.62 -2.34 17.83
C LYS A 122 12.26 -1.69 17.61
#